data_AF-A0A1I4TTD2-F1
#
_entry.id   AF-A0A1I4TTD2-F1
#
_cell.length_a   1.000
_cell.length_b   1.000
_cell.length_c   1.000
_cell.angle_alpha   90.00
_cell.angle_beta   90.00
_cell.angle_gamma   90.00
#
_symmetry.space_group_name_H-M   'P 1'
#
loop_
_entity.id
_entity.type
_entity.pdbx_description
1 polymer ?
#
loop_
_entity_poly.entity_id
_entity_poly.type
_entity_poly.pdbx_seq_one_letter_code
_entity_poly.pdbx_strand_id
1 'polypeptide(L)'
;MRPRVDTPEGHKFCRCCGQVKPHSEWHRNVTASDGLSTSCEACRAVKGRAGHLKRNYGLTEAEHDEMVACQMGLCVICLKAPSVHVDHCHKTGRVRGVLCFNCNSAIGKLGDDPDAVRRAAAYLEGTPWKPTLVAPGVYQLPS
;
A
#
# COMPACT_ATOMS: atom_id res chain seq x y z
N MET A 1 5.62 6.05 38.86
CA MET A 1 5.06 7.33 38.36
C MET A 1 5.70 7.67 37.03
N ARG A 2 4.92 8.17 36.06
CA ARG A 2 5.49 8.70 34.80
C ARG A 2 6.17 10.04 35.10
N PRO A 3 7.43 10.28 34.69
CA PRO A 3 8.06 11.58 34.87
C PRO A 3 7.26 12.64 34.12
N ARG A 4 6.87 13.71 34.81
CA ARG A 4 6.37 14.93 34.17
C ARG A 4 7.59 15.66 33.61
N VAL A 5 7.62 15.83 32.30
CA VAL A 5 8.57 16.72 31.64
C VAL A 5 7.93 18.10 31.65
N ASP A 6 8.63 19.08 32.19
CA ASP A 6 8.17 20.47 32.14
C ASP A 6 8.25 20.97 30.69
N THR A 7 7.17 21.55 30.20
CA THR A 7 7.06 22.00 28.81
C THR A 7 6.44 23.39 28.76
N PRO A 8 6.91 24.28 27.87
CA PRO A 8 6.29 25.59 27.70
C PRO A 8 4.79 25.49 27.39
N GLU A 9 4.06 26.57 27.64
CA GLU A 9 2.64 26.65 27.27
C GLU A 9 2.45 26.36 25.77
N GLY A 10 1.38 25.62 25.45
CA GLY A 10 1.11 25.19 24.09
C GLY A 10 2.08 24.14 23.52
N HIS A 11 2.97 23.57 24.33
CA HIS A 11 3.90 22.51 23.93
C HIS A 11 3.66 21.21 24.70
N LYS A 12 4.02 20.10 24.07
CA LYS A 12 3.94 18.76 24.65
C LYS A 12 5.22 17.99 24.38
N PHE A 13 5.59 17.11 25.31
CA PHE A 13 6.73 16.21 25.13
C PHE A 13 6.30 14.94 24.37
N CYS A 14 6.92 14.67 23.23
CA CYS A 14 6.71 13.45 22.48
C CYS A 14 7.54 12.30 23.08
N ARG A 15 6.88 11.27 23.60
CA ARG A 15 7.55 10.11 24.21
C ARG A 15 8.19 9.15 23.22
N CYS A 16 8.04 9.40 21.92
CA CYS A 16 8.62 8.57 20.88
C CYS A 16 9.98 9.10 20.43
N CYS A 17 10.08 10.39 20.13
CA CYS A 17 11.34 11.01 19.70
C CYS A 17 12.04 11.81 20.80
N GLY A 18 11.41 11.99 21.97
CA GLY A 18 11.99 12.73 23.08
C GLY A 18 12.01 14.25 22.90
N GLN A 19 11.31 14.79 21.91
CA GLN A 19 11.29 16.23 21.63
C GLN A 19 10.08 16.92 22.24
N VAL A 20 10.28 18.15 22.70
CA VAL A 20 9.19 19.09 23.04
C VAL A 20 8.81 19.85 21.78
N LYS A 21 7.54 19.81 21.40
CA LYS A 21 7.02 20.43 20.17
C LYS A 21 5.68 21.10 20.44
N PRO A 22 5.22 22.04 19.60
CA PRO A 22 3.93 22.71 19.78
C PRO A 22 2.75 21.75 19.58
N HIS A 23 1.64 22.00 20.28
CA HIS A 23 0.41 21.20 20.20
C HIS A 23 -0.12 20.99 18.78
N SER A 24 0.18 21.90 17.84
CA SER A 24 -0.15 21.76 16.42
C SER A 24 0.43 20.51 15.76
N GLU A 25 1.51 19.95 16.30
CA GLU A 25 2.12 18.70 15.81
C GLU A 25 1.49 17.44 16.42
N TRP A 26 0.31 17.53 17.02
CA TRP A 26 -0.41 16.40 17.62
C TRP A 26 -1.81 16.22 17.03
N HIS A 27 -2.16 14.97 16.72
CA HIS A 27 -3.55 14.62 16.50
C HIS A 27 -4.36 14.66 17.79
N ARG A 28 -5.62 15.10 17.66
CA ARG A 28 -6.59 15.06 18.75
C ARG A 28 -6.86 13.63 19.22
N ASN A 29 -6.93 13.47 20.52
CA ASN A 29 -7.40 12.26 21.18
C ASN A 29 -8.34 12.66 22.30
N VAL A 30 -9.65 12.52 22.06
CA VAL A 30 -10.71 12.96 22.97
C VAL A 30 -10.71 12.22 24.31
N THR A 31 -10.07 11.05 24.40
CA THR A 31 -10.00 10.28 25.65
C THR A 31 -8.76 10.60 26.48
N ALA A 32 -7.82 11.40 25.93
CA ALA A 32 -6.64 11.82 26.67
C ALA A 32 -6.97 13.01 27.57
N SER A 33 -6.35 13.07 28.75
CA SER A 33 -6.57 14.16 29.72
C SER A 33 -6.23 15.55 29.18
N ASP A 34 -5.32 15.63 28.20
CA ASP A 34 -4.92 16.86 27.52
C ASP A 34 -5.51 16.98 26.11
N GLY A 35 -6.42 16.08 25.72
CA GLY A 35 -7.05 16.08 24.40
C GLY A 35 -6.13 15.73 23.23
N LEU A 36 -4.87 15.34 23.48
CA LEU A 36 -3.85 15.13 22.45
C LEU A 36 -3.27 13.71 22.48
N SER A 37 -2.83 13.23 21.32
CA SER A 37 -2.14 11.94 21.20
C SER A 37 -0.90 11.82 22.08
N THR A 38 -0.45 10.59 22.33
CA THR A 38 0.71 10.34 23.21
C THR A 38 2.08 10.55 22.55
N SER A 39 2.09 10.69 21.23
CA SER A 39 3.25 11.00 20.40
C SER A 39 2.84 12.04 19.35
N CYS A 40 3.82 12.80 18.85
CA CYS A 40 3.60 13.72 17.75
C CYS A 40 3.14 12.98 16.49
N GLU A 41 2.53 13.72 15.57
CA GLU A 41 2.04 13.27 14.27
C GLU A 41 3.12 12.55 13.48
N ALA A 42 4.33 13.11 13.38
CA ALA A 42 5.43 12.49 12.64
C ALA A 42 5.79 11.09 13.17
N CYS A 43 5.95 10.94 14.50
CA CYS A 43 6.21 9.64 15.12
C CYS A 43 5.04 8.67 14.94
N ARG A 44 3.80 9.17 14.96
CA ARG A 44 2.61 8.37 14.73
C ARG A 44 2.55 7.88 13.28
N ALA A 45 2.91 8.72 12.31
CA ALA A 45 2.95 8.38 10.90
C ALA A 45 3.96 7.25 10.62
N VAL A 46 5.18 7.36 11.16
CA VAL A 46 6.21 6.31 11.04
C VAL A 46 5.72 5.00 11.64
N LYS A 47 5.28 5.02 12.91
CA LYS A 47 4.75 3.81 13.58
C LYS A 47 3.53 3.23 12.88
N GLY A 48 2.66 4.08 12.35
CA GLY A 48 1.48 3.70 11.60
C GLY A 48 1.84 2.95 10.32
N ARG A 49 2.83 3.46 9.58
CA ARG A 49 3.36 2.80 8.37
C ARG A 49 3.98 1.45 8.70
N ALA A 50 4.91 1.39 9.66
CA ALA A 50 5.54 0.14 10.09
C ALA A 50 4.51 -0.91 10.52
N GLY A 51 3.53 -0.49 11.33
CA GLY A 51 2.45 -1.37 11.79
C GLY A 51 1.53 -1.84 10.66
N HIS A 52 1.27 -0.98 9.67
CA HIS A 52 0.48 -1.34 8.48
C HIS A 52 1.22 -2.40 7.63
N LEU A 53 2.50 -2.17 7.33
CA LEU A 53 3.33 -3.11 6.56
C LEU A 53 3.39 -4.48 7.24
N LYS A 54 3.66 -4.48 8.55
CA LYS A 54 3.77 -5.71 9.33
C LYS A 54 2.44 -6.48 9.39
N ARG A 55 1.33 -5.80 9.67
CA ARG A 55 0.03 -6.45 9.84
C ARG A 55 -0.53 -7.00 8.52
N ASN A 56 -0.40 -6.25 7.43
CA ASN A 56 -1.04 -6.60 6.17
C ASN A 56 -0.16 -7.47 5.27
N TYR A 57 1.17 -7.32 5.37
CA TYR A 57 2.11 -7.94 4.44
C TYR A 57 3.22 -8.74 5.11
N GLY A 58 3.31 -8.70 6.45
CA GLY A 58 4.38 -9.36 7.19
C GLY A 58 5.75 -8.71 7.00
N LEU A 59 5.81 -7.48 6.47
CA LEU A 59 7.06 -6.79 6.14
C LEU A 59 7.49 -5.78 7.21
N THR A 60 8.80 -5.65 7.38
CA THR A 60 9.45 -4.49 7.99
C THR A 60 9.61 -3.35 6.98
N GLU A 61 9.89 -2.14 7.46
CA GLU A 61 10.20 -1.01 6.56
C GLU A 61 11.47 -1.28 5.73
N ALA A 62 12.49 -1.91 6.33
CA ALA A 62 13.73 -2.24 5.64
C ALA A 62 13.51 -3.24 4.48
N GLU A 63 12.72 -4.30 4.68
CA GLU A 63 12.40 -5.26 3.62
C GLU A 63 11.56 -4.62 2.50
N HIS A 64 10.65 -3.71 2.84
CA HIS A 64 9.91 -2.94 1.85
C HIS A 64 10.86 -2.04 1.04
N ASP A 65 11.75 -1.31 1.69
CA ASP A 65 12.66 -0.37 1.03
C ASP A 65 13.69 -1.09 0.16
N GLU A 66 14.20 -2.24 0.61
CA GLU A 66 15.06 -3.13 -0.19
C GLU A 66 14.32 -3.63 -1.44
N MET A 67 13.05 -4.02 -1.31
CA MET A 67 12.22 -4.42 -2.45
C MET A 67 12.05 -3.28 -3.46
N VAL A 68 11.74 -2.06 -2.99
CA VAL A 68 11.63 -0.89 -3.86
C VAL A 68 12.98 -0.59 -4.55
N ALA A 69 14.09 -0.70 -3.82
CA ALA A 69 15.43 -0.48 -4.37
C ALA A 69 15.80 -1.52 -5.44
N CYS A 70 15.50 -2.80 -5.22
CA CYS A 70 15.68 -3.88 -6.20
C CYS A 70 14.86 -3.66 -7.48
N GLN A 71 13.74 -2.94 -7.39
CA GLN A 71 12.94 -2.53 -8.54
C GLN A 71 13.35 -1.16 -9.12
N MET A 72 14.50 -0.61 -8.69
CA MET A 72 15.01 0.71 -9.09
C MET A 72 14.03 1.86 -8.81
N GLY A 73 13.16 1.70 -7.80
CA GLY A 73 12.12 2.68 -7.47
C GLY A 73 10.97 2.75 -8.48
N LEU A 74 10.93 1.86 -9.48
CA LEU A 74 9.93 1.86 -10.54
C LEU A 74 8.98 0.66 -10.44
N CYS A 75 7.75 0.87 -10.90
CA CYS A 75 6.76 -0.19 -11.03
C CYS A 75 7.24 -1.23 -12.05
N VAL A 76 7.39 -2.49 -11.65
CA VAL A 76 7.90 -3.58 -12.50
C VAL A 76 6.99 -3.94 -13.68
N ILE A 77 5.74 -3.47 -13.70
CA ILE A 77 4.79 -3.72 -14.78
C ILE A 77 4.90 -2.65 -15.87
N CYS A 78 4.79 -1.37 -15.50
CA CYS A 78 4.78 -0.28 -16.50
C CYS A 78 6.15 0.36 -16.72
N LEU A 79 7.11 0.16 -15.82
CA LEU A 79 8.47 0.70 -15.84
C LEU A 79 8.55 2.24 -15.94
N LYS A 80 7.47 2.95 -15.61
CA LYS A 80 7.33 4.40 -15.81
C LYS A 80 7.01 5.18 -14.55
N ALA A 81 6.30 4.55 -13.61
CA ALA A 81 5.77 5.22 -12.42
C ALA A 81 6.44 4.68 -11.15
N PRO A 82 6.49 5.47 -10.06
CA PRO A 82 7.05 5.02 -8.79
C PRO A 82 6.33 3.79 -8.23
N SER A 83 7.11 2.87 -7.62
CA SER A 83 6.59 1.73 -6.86
C SER A 83 6.16 2.19 -5.46
N VAL A 84 4.86 2.23 -5.19
CA VAL A 84 4.33 2.78 -3.92
C VAL A 84 3.26 1.91 -3.25
N HIS A 85 2.79 0.84 -3.90
CA HIS A 85 1.79 -0.09 -3.35
C HIS A 85 2.33 -1.52 -3.29
N VAL A 86 2.32 -2.14 -2.12
CA VAL A 86 2.69 -3.55 -1.96
C VAL A 86 1.63 -4.43 -2.61
N ASP A 87 2.05 -5.20 -3.61
CA ASP A 87 1.23 -6.19 -4.30
C ASP A 87 1.46 -7.57 -3.67
N HIS A 88 0.37 -8.30 -3.45
CA HIS A 88 0.40 -9.61 -2.79
C HIS A 88 -0.69 -10.53 -3.32
N CYS A 89 -0.43 -11.83 -3.25
CA CYS A 89 -1.42 -12.83 -3.64
C CYS A 89 -2.51 -12.93 -2.58
N HIS A 90 -3.75 -12.57 -2.92
CA HIS A 90 -4.90 -12.65 -2.01
C HIS A 90 -5.24 -14.06 -1.51
N LYS A 91 -4.70 -15.13 -2.14
CA LYS A 91 -4.90 -16.52 -1.70
C LYS A 91 -3.86 -17.00 -0.69
N THR A 92 -2.62 -16.53 -0.81
CA THR A 92 -1.48 -17.06 -0.02
C THR A 92 -0.87 -16.02 0.91
N GLY A 93 -1.22 -14.74 0.76
CA GLY A 93 -0.58 -13.62 1.46
C GLY A 93 0.84 -13.31 0.96
N ARG A 94 1.40 -14.10 0.03
CA ARG A 94 2.76 -13.91 -0.48
C ARG A 94 2.87 -12.58 -1.23
N VAL A 95 3.78 -11.72 -0.78
CA VAL A 95 4.15 -10.49 -1.48
C VAL A 95 4.81 -10.82 -2.82
N ARG A 96 4.36 -10.14 -3.89
CA ARG A 96 4.89 -10.30 -5.25
C ARG A 96 5.87 -9.19 -5.61
N GLY A 97 5.66 -7.97 -5.10
CA GLY A 97 6.49 -6.81 -5.38
C GLY A 97 5.82 -5.51 -4.92
N VAL A 98 6.36 -4.38 -5.37
CA VAL A 98 5.74 -3.06 -5.19
C VAL A 98 5.37 -2.48 -6.55
N LEU A 99 4.13 -2.02 -6.70
CA LEU A 99 3.58 -1.50 -7.95
C LEU A 99 3.17 -0.04 -7.82
N CYS A 100 2.93 0.62 -8.96
CA CYS A 100 2.23 1.89 -8.97
C CYS A 100 0.72 1.68 -8.74
N PHE A 101 0.02 2.73 -8.32
CA PHE A 101 -1.42 2.68 -8.03
C PHE A 101 -2.24 2.12 -9.21
N ASN A 102 -1.93 2.55 -10.44
CA ASN A 102 -2.69 2.18 -11.63
C ASN A 102 -2.50 0.70 -11.99
N CYS A 103 -1.27 0.19 -11.99
CA CYS A 103 -1.00 -1.21 -12.34
C CYS A 103 -1.54 -2.17 -11.27
N ASN A 104 -1.36 -1.84 -9.98
CA ASN A 104 -1.95 -2.61 -8.88
C ASN A 104 -3.48 -2.68 -9.01
N SER A 105 -4.11 -1.52 -9.24
CA SER A 105 -5.56 -1.45 -9.45
C SER A 105 -6.01 -2.22 -10.69
N ALA A 106 -5.26 -2.16 -11.79
CA ALA A 106 -5.60 -2.88 -13.02
C ALA A 106 -5.63 -4.39 -12.81
N ILE A 107 -4.65 -4.96 -12.11
CA ILE A 107 -4.63 -6.39 -11.77
C ILE A 107 -5.85 -6.76 -10.91
N GLY A 108 -6.14 -5.96 -9.88
CA GLY A 108 -7.32 -6.17 -9.03
C GLY A 108 -8.64 -6.07 -9.81
N LYS A 109 -8.74 -5.15 -10.78
CA LYS A 109 -9.92 -5.01 -11.66
C LYS A 109 -10.09 -6.18 -12.63
N LEU A 110 -9.00 -6.87 -12.97
CA LEU A 110 -9.01 -8.13 -13.70
C LEU A 110 -9.15 -9.36 -12.79
N GLY A 111 -9.42 -9.15 -11.50
CA GLY A 111 -9.73 -10.22 -10.54
C GLY A 111 -8.52 -11.01 -10.05
N ASP A 112 -7.31 -10.45 -10.14
CA ASP A 112 -6.06 -11.16 -9.83
C ASP A 112 -5.89 -12.47 -10.65
N ASP A 113 -6.52 -12.55 -11.81
CA ASP A 113 -6.53 -13.71 -12.71
C ASP A 113 -5.50 -13.53 -13.84
N PRO A 114 -4.40 -14.32 -13.86
CA PRO A 114 -3.43 -14.27 -14.95
C PRO A 114 -4.05 -14.52 -16.33
N ASP A 115 -5.11 -15.33 -16.44
CA ASP A 115 -5.76 -15.61 -17.72
C ASP A 115 -6.56 -14.39 -18.21
N ALA A 116 -7.20 -13.65 -17.30
CA ALA A 116 -7.83 -12.37 -17.64
C ALA A 116 -6.82 -11.34 -18.15
N VAL A 117 -5.64 -11.28 -17.54
CA VAL A 117 -4.55 -10.39 -17.98
C VAL A 117 -4.05 -10.79 -19.38
N ARG A 118 -3.86 -12.09 -19.65
CA ARG A 118 -3.46 -12.59 -20.98
C ARG A 118 -4.51 -12.25 -22.04
N ARG A 119 -5.80 -12.44 -21.75
CA ARG A 119 -6.90 -12.07 -22.65
C ARG A 119 -6.92 -10.55 -22.93
N ALA A 120 -6.66 -9.73 -21.91
CA ALA A 120 -6.56 -8.28 -22.10
C ALA A 120 -5.39 -7.89 -23.02
N ALA A 121 -4.23 -8.54 -22.90
CA ALA A 121 -3.11 -8.34 -23.80
C ALA A 121 -3.44 -8.75 -25.24
N ALA A 122 -3.99 -9.96 -25.43
CA ALA A 122 -4.40 -10.47 -26.74
C ALA A 122 -5.45 -9.58 -27.43
N TYR A 123 -6.36 -8.99 -26.65
CA TYR A 123 -7.36 -8.04 -27.15
C TYR A 123 -6.72 -6.74 -27.66
N LEU A 124 -5.73 -6.19 -26.94
CA LEU A 124 -4.97 -5.00 -27.36
C LEU A 124 -4.12 -5.26 -28.60
N GLU A 125 -3.55 -6.46 -28.73
CA GLU A 125 -2.77 -6.89 -29.89
C GLU A 125 -3.62 -7.15 -31.15
N GLY A 126 -4.93 -6.93 -31.05
CA GLY A 126 -5.83 -6.95 -32.20
C GLY A 126 -6.33 -8.34 -32.54
N THR A 127 -6.31 -9.30 -31.60
CA THR A 127 -7.11 -10.52 -31.73
C THR A 127 -8.57 -10.09 -31.71
N PRO A 128 -9.26 -9.97 -32.87
CA PRO A 128 -10.61 -9.45 -32.86
C PRO A 128 -11.44 -10.47 -32.10
N TRP A 129 -12.22 -10.02 -31.13
CA TRP A 129 -13.17 -10.90 -30.47
C TRP A 129 -14.15 -11.42 -31.54
N LYS A 130 -13.91 -12.65 -31.99
CA LYS A 130 -14.73 -13.38 -32.96
C LYS A 130 -15.14 -14.68 -32.30
N PRO A 131 -16.35 -14.77 -31.74
CA PRO A 131 -16.80 -16.02 -31.19
C PRO A 131 -16.95 -17.04 -32.32
N THR A 132 -16.38 -18.23 -32.16
CA THR A 132 -16.62 -19.32 -33.11
C THR A 132 -17.97 -19.93 -32.80
N LEU A 133 -18.91 -19.86 -33.74
CA LEU A 133 -20.20 -20.54 -33.60
C LEU A 133 -19.98 -22.05 -33.78
N VAL A 134 -20.12 -22.81 -32.71
CA VAL A 134 -19.96 -24.29 -32.76
C VAL A 134 -21.29 -25.01 -32.89
N ALA A 135 -22.39 -24.35 -32.50
CA ALA A 135 -23.78 -24.77 -32.72
C ALA A 135 -24.72 -23.55 -32.61
N PRO A 136 -26.00 -23.64 -33.06
CA PRO A 136 -26.96 -22.56 -32.85
C PRO A 136 -27.06 -22.17 -31.37
N GLY A 137 -26.70 -20.92 -31.05
CA GLY A 137 -26.69 -20.40 -29.67
C GLY A 137 -25.49 -20.82 -28.82
N VAL A 138 -24.52 -21.57 -29.35
CA VAL A 138 -23.30 -21.98 -28.63
C VAL A 138 -22.08 -21.32 -29.27
N TYR A 139 -21.43 -20.47 -28.48
CA TYR A 139 -20.22 -19.75 -28.87
C TYR A 139 -19.02 -20.31 -28.11
N GLN A 140 -17.94 -20.60 -28.84
CA GLN A 140 -16.64 -20.87 -28.25
C GLN A 140 -15.84 -19.55 -28.19
N LEU A 141 -15.33 -19.22 -27.01
CA LEU A 141 -14.44 -18.08 -26.84
C LEU A 141 -13.12 -18.35 -27.58
N PRO A 142 -12.51 -17.31 -28.20
CA PRO A 142 -11.13 -17.41 -28.68
C PRO A 142 -10.23 -17.80 -27.49
N SER A 143 -9.41 -18.83 -27.69
CA SER A 143 -8.39 -19.29 -26.74
C SER A 143 -7.31 -18.24 -26.52
#